data_AF-A0A7C3TR44-F1
#
_entry.id   AF-A0A7C3TR44-F1
#
_cell.length_a   1.000
_cell.length_b   1.000
_cell.length_c   1.000
_cell.angle_alpha   90.00
_cell.angle_beta   90.00
_cell.angle_gamma   90.00
#
_symmetry.space_group_name_H-M   'P 1'
#
loop_
_entity.id
_entity.type
_entity.pdbx_description
1 polymer ?
#
loop_
_entity_poly.entity_id
_entity_poly.type
_entity_poly.pdbx_seq_one_letter_code
_entity_poly.pdbx_strand_id
1 'polypeptide(L)' 'MPKSRVSKKNAKHKKSAWRELVETVLWALVIALLIRYFVVEGYYIPSSSMEPTLIPGERVLVAKFYYRFTVPQRGDI' A
#
# COMPACT_ATOMS: atom_id res chain seq x y z
N MET A 1 60.12 -14.32 -2.16
CA MET A 1 59.14 -13.80 -3.15
C MET A 1 57.72 -14.16 -2.72
N PRO A 2 56.83 -13.21 -2.39
CA PRO A 2 55.43 -13.50 -2.07
C PRO A 2 54.56 -13.46 -3.36
N LYS A 3 53.79 -14.52 -3.63
CA LYS A 3 52.80 -14.53 -4.73
C LYS A 3 51.45 -14.00 -4.19
N SER A 4 51.09 -12.80 -4.61
CA SER A 4 49.76 -12.21 -4.45
C SER A 4 48.73 -12.96 -5.32
N ARG A 5 47.82 -13.70 -4.69
CA ARG A 5 46.63 -14.21 -5.38
C ARG A 5 45.55 -13.15 -5.35
N VAL A 6 45.45 -12.42 -6.44
CA VAL A 6 44.36 -11.47 -6.73
C VAL A 6 43.02 -12.20 -6.61
N SER A 7 42.16 -11.66 -5.75
CA SER A 7 40.78 -12.10 -5.51
C SER A 7 39.95 -12.00 -6.78
N LYS A 8 39.50 -13.15 -7.31
CA LYS A 8 38.49 -13.21 -8.37
C LYS A 8 37.16 -12.71 -7.81
N LYS A 9 36.84 -11.43 -8.04
CA LYS A 9 35.50 -10.89 -7.78
C LYS A 9 34.52 -11.51 -8.76
N ASN A 10 33.65 -12.35 -8.23
CA ASN A 10 32.56 -13.01 -8.94
C ASN A 10 31.68 -11.96 -9.63
N ALA A 11 31.70 -11.94 -10.97
CA ALA A 11 30.73 -11.24 -11.79
C ALA A 11 29.39 -12.00 -11.71
N LYS A 12 28.69 -11.90 -10.58
CA LYS A 12 27.33 -12.45 -10.45
C LYS A 12 26.38 -11.57 -11.27
N HIS A 13 26.09 -12.02 -12.49
CA HIS A 13 24.77 -12.00 -13.13
C HIS A 13 23.88 -10.78 -12.83
N LYS A 14 24.22 -9.63 -13.42
CA LYS A 14 23.38 -8.40 -13.43
C LYS A 14 21.98 -8.59 -14.03
N LYS A 15 21.71 -9.70 -14.72
CA LYS A 15 20.39 -10.00 -15.30
C LYS A 15 19.36 -10.45 -14.25
N SER A 16 19.78 -11.01 -13.11
CA SER A 16 18.86 -11.46 -12.05
C SER A 16 18.33 -10.29 -11.22
N ALA A 17 19.21 -9.34 -10.87
CA ALA A 17 18.89 -8.20 -10.02
C ALA A 17 17.72 -7.35 -10.56
N TRP A 18 17.67 -7.12 -11.88
CA TRP A 18 16.56 -6.39 -12.51
C TRP A 18 15.24 -7.17 -12.49
N ARG A 19 15.30 -8.50 -12.66
CA ARG A 19 14.10 -9.36 -12.64
C ARG A 19 13.53 -9.47 -11.23
N GLU A 20 14.39 -9.66 -10.24
CA GLU A 20 14.02 -9.67 -8.82
C GLU A 20 13.39 -8.34 -8.39
N LEU A 21 13.93 -7.21 -8.85
CA LEU A 21 13.38 -5.89 -8.56
C LEU A 21 11.99 -5.70 -9.18
N VAL A 22 11.81 -6.08 -10.45
CA VAL A 22 10.50 -5.99 -11.12
C VAL A 22 9.47 -6.89 -10.44
N GLU A 23 9.84 -8.13 -10.10
CA GLU A 23 8.94 -9.06 -9.42
C GLU A 23 8.52 -8.55 -8.04
N THR A 24 9.46 -7.99 -7.27
CA THR A 24 9.18 -7.39 -5.97
C THR A 24 8.23 -6.19 -6.09
N VAL A 25 8.49 -5.31 -7.06
CA VAL A 25 7.62 -4.14 -7.31
C VAL A 25 6.23 -4.56 -7.78
N LEU A 26 6.15 -5.61 -8.60
CA LEU A 26 4.87 -6.15 -9.06
C LEU A 26 4.01 -6.64 -7.89
N TRP A 27 4.59 -7.45 -6.99
CA TRP A 27 3.88 -7.92 -5.80
C TRP A 27 3.47 -6.76 -4.88
N ALA A 28 4.34 -5.78 -4.67
CA ALA A 28 4.02 -4.59 -3.89
C ALA A 28 2.83 -3.81 -4.48
N LEU A 29 2.80 -3.64 -5.81
CA LEU A 29 1.69 -2.99 -6.51
C LEU A 29 0.38 -3.77 -6.37
N VAL A 30 0.40 -5.08 -6.54
CA VAL A 30 -0.78 -5.94 -6.39
C VAL A 30 -1.36 -5.80 -4.98
N ILE A 31 -0.52 -5.90 -3.96
CA ILE A 31 -0.95 -5.75 -2.55
C ILE A 31 -1.47 -4.33 -2.30
N ALA A 32 -0.79 -3.30 -2.79
CA ALA A 32 -1.23 -1.91 -2.64
C ALA A 32 -2.59 -1.66 -3.29
N LEU A 33 -2.85 -2.21 -4.48
CA LEU A 33 -4.14 -2.11 -5.14
C LEU A 33 -5.23 -2.85 -4.37
N LEU A 34 -4.95 -4.05 -3.87
CA LEU A 34 -5.90 -4.78 -3.03
C LEU A 34 -6.26 -3.97 -1.77
N ILE A 35 -5.27 -3.41 -1.07
CA ILE A 35 -5.53 -2.59 0.11
C ILE A 35 -6.35 -1.34 -0.25
N ARG A 36 -5.99 -0.65 -1.33
CA ARG A 36 -6.68 0.56 -1.79
C ARG A 36 -8.14 0.31 -2.18
N TYR A 37 -8.43 -0.81 -2.84
CA TYR A 37 -9.80 -1.12 -3.28
C TYR A 37 -10.65 -1.78 -2.21
N PHE A 38 -10.05 -2.61 -1.33
CA PHE A 38 -10.81 -3.44 -0.40
C PHE A 38 -10.77 -2.96 1.05
N VAL A 39 -9.72 -2.24 1.48
CA VAL A 39 -9.49 -1.96 2.90
C VAL A 39 -9.78 -0.51 3.24
N VAL A 40 -9.14 0.45 2.56
CA VAL A 40 -9.20 1.87 2.95
C VAL A 40 -9.42 2.76 1.75
N GLU A 41 -10.43 3.63 1.84
CA GLU A 41 -10.59 4.75 0.90
C GLU A 41 -10.69 6.07 1.67
N GLY A 42 -9.87 7.05 1.28
CA GLY A 42 -9.92 8.38 1.83
C GLY A 42 -11.00 9.20 1.13
N TYR A 43 -12.01 9.64 1.88
CA TYR A 43 -13.03 10.55 1.38
C TYR A 43 -12.87 11.93 2.00
N TYR A 44 -13.07 12.94 1.17
CA TYR A 44 -13.28 14.30 1.63
C TYR A 44 -14.78 14.51 1.83
N ILE A 45 -15.18 15.02 2.99
CA ILE A 45 -16.59 15.26 3.31
C ILE A 45 -16.90 16.74 3.00
N PRO A 46 -17.63 17.06 1.91
CA PRO A 46 -17.93 18.43 1.53
C PRO A 46 -19.20 18.99 2.21
N SER A 47 -19.91 18.20 3.01
CA SER A 47 -21.24 18.56 3.54
C SER A 47 -21.24 18.74 5.06
N SER A 48 -21.84 19.85 5.53
CA SER A 48 -22.13 20.17 6.94
C SER A 48 -23.35 19.42 7.52
N SER A 49 -23.95 18.48 6.78
CA SER A 49 -25.10 17.71 7.28
C SER A 49 -24.74 16.69 8.38
N MET A 50 -23.45 16.48 8.65
CA MET A 50 -22.93 15.66 9.75
C MET A 50 -22.44 16.49 10.94
N GLU A 51 -22.75 17.79 10.99
CA GLU A 51 -22.52 18.59 12.19
C GLU A 51 -23.41 18.09 13.35
N PRO A 52 -22.87 17.94 14.58
CA PRO A 52 -21.58 18.46 15.06
C PRO A 52 -20.40 17.46 15.03
N THR A 53 -20.57 16.25 14.51
CA THR A 53 -19.59 15.15 14.71
C THR A 53 -18.39 15.21 13.75
N LEU A 54 -18.56 15.76 12.55
CA LEU A 54 -17.51 15.90 11.54
C LEU A 54 -17.50 17.32 10.99
N ILE A 55 -16.36 18.02 11.13
CA ILE A 55 -16.22 19.40 10.69
C ILE A 55 -16.00 19.43 9.17
N PRO A 56 -16.75 20.23 8.40
CA PRO A 56 -16.53 20.37 6.96
C PRO A 56 -15.09 20.80 6.67
N GLY A 57 -14.36 19.99 5.90
CA GLY A 57 -12.94 20.24 5.59
C GLY A 57 -11.98 19.14 6.08
N GLU A 58 -12.42 18.23 6.93
CA GLU A 58 -11.60 17.07 7.36
C GLU A 58 -11.57 15.96 6.31
N ARG A 59 -10.43 15.25 6.29
CA ARG A 59 -10.21 14.06 5.48
C ARG A 59 -10.46 12.84 6.35
N VAL A 60 -11.40 11.99 5.94
CA VAL A 60 -11.77 10.81 6.72
C VAL A 60 -11.33 9.56 5.96
N LEU A 61 -10.76 8.61 6.70
CA LEU A 61 -10.36 7.31 6.17
C LEU A 61 -11.47 6.30 6.48
N VAL A 62 -12.14 5.81 5.44
CA VAL A 62 -13.22 4.85 5.59
C VAL A 62 -12.67 3.44 5.43
N ALA A 63 -12.84 2.61 6.47
CA ALA A 63 -12.51 1.20 6.45
C ALA A 63 -13.61 0.39 5.75
N LYS A 64 -13.53 0.30 4.42
CA LYS A 64 -14.53 -0.38 3.58
C LYS A 64 -14.60 -1.88 3.77
N PHE A 65 -13.54 -2.49 4.30
CA PHE A 65 -13.46 -3.94 4.51
C PHE A 65 -14.60 -4.46 5.40
N TYR A 66 -14.91 -3.73 6.47
CA TYR A 66 -15.89 -4.17 7.47
C TYR A 66 -17.33 -4.17 6.89
N TYR A 67 -17.70 -3.10 6.19
CA TYR A 67 -19.03 -2.93 5.59
C TYR A 67 -19.25 -3.74 4.31
N ARG A 68 -18.25 -4.48 3.81
CA ARG A 68 -18.46 -5.43 2.70
C ARG A 68 -19.16 -6.70 3.17
N PHE A 69 -18.89 -7.13 4.40
CA PHE A 69 -19.44 -8.36 4.98
C PHE A 69 -20.56 -8.08 5.99
N THR A 70 -20.77 -6.82 6.35
CA THR A 70 -21.80 -6.38 7.31
C THR A 70 -22.65 -5.29 6.70
N VAL A 71 -23.96 -5.36 6.94
CA VAL A 71 -24.88 -4.30 6.54
C VAL A 71 -24.70 -3.12 7.51
N PRO A 72 -24.47 -1.89 7.03
CA PRO A 72 -24.31 -0.73 7.91
C PRO A 72 -25.59 -0.53 8.74
N GLN A 73 -25.43 -0.30 10.03
CA GLN A 73 -26.54 -0.06 10.95
C GLN A 73 -26.78 1.44 11.15
N ARG A 74 -28.01 1.79 11.54
CA ARG A 74 -28.31 3.18 11.91
C ARG A 74 -27.47 3.56 13.13
N GLY A 75 -26.56 4.52 12.95
CA GLY A 75 -25.68 5.02 14.02
C GLY A 75 -24.18 4.79 13.76
N ASP A 76 -23.81 4.02 12.74
CA ASP A 76 -22.41 3.83 12.33
C ASP A 76 -21.85 5.11 11.67
N ILE A 77 -20.78 5.68 12.23
CA ILE A 77 -20.02 6.84 11.73
C ILE A 77 -18.51 6.58 11.77
#